data_AF-A0A9D6CZJ1-F1
#
_entry.id   AF-A0A9D6CZJ1-F1
#
_cell.length_a   1.000
_cell.length_b   1.000
_cell.length_c   1.000
_cell.angle_alpha   90.00
_cell.angle_beta   90.00
_cell.angle_gamma   90.00
#
_symmetry.space_group_name_H-M   'P 1'
#
loop_
_entity.id
_entity.type
_entity.pdbx_description
1 polymer ?
#
loop_
_entity_poly.entity_id
_entity_poly.type
_entity_poly.pdbx_seq_one_letter_code
_entity_poly.pdbx_strand_id
1 'polypeptide(L)'
;MRHILVGLSALLWAQAAQALPDWPIPAVPAVLKSEIEGIQLMREEKGPEAIAALEQAVKDGSNTALYRLAQIYYEGLGEQWAERDKSIRYLQDAINNNQVEAMFVYALVGDNPSDEDAIRYMDRAATLGMAANVFKIGLKSMTEKQPFSMAVGVKLVESAARAGFDPAMPVLGRLYIDGDEFQGIPADKEKAEIWLNRAVRAGYVGSISDLLKLRLDNPDVYPEEKYKWLYLCRALKCSYLTENPDIGQNILPMLVKLEQQMTPDMLAQTKVEINSLAKRIQRSNAQQ
;
A
#
# COMPACT_ATOMS: atom_id res chain seq x y z
N MET A 1 -33.27 -7.50 -5.67
CA MET A 1 -32.62 -7.68 -4.34
C MET A 1 -32.15 -9.13 -4.12
N ARG A 2 -31.33 -9.71 -5.01
CA ARG A 2 -30.89 -11.13 -4.90
C ARG A 2 -29.36 -11.34 -4.90
N HIS A 3 -28.57 -10.26 -4.84
CA HIS A 3 -27.11 -10.35 -4.99
C HIS A 3 -26.28 -9.64 -3.89
N ILE A 4 -26.85 -9.34 -2.71
CA ILE A 4 -26.15 -8.54 -1.69
C ILE A 4 -25.52 -9.36 -0.54
N LEU A 5 -25.72 -10.69 -0.45
CA LEU A 5 -25.30 -11.47 0.73
C LEU A 5 -24.15 -12.46 0.52
N VAL A 6 -23.35 -12.34 -0.54
CA VAL A 6 -22.23 -13.28 -0.82
C VAL A 6 -20.89 -12.80 -0.22
N GLY A 7 -20.89 -11.74 0.59
CA GLY A 7 -19.66 -11.15 1.14
C GLY A 7 -19.51 -11.20 2.67
N LEU A 8 -20.42 -11.86 3.40
CA LEU A 8 -20.30 -11.95 4.85
C LEU A 8 -19.30 -13.07 5.19
N SER A 9 -18.21 -12.71 5.87
CA SER A 9 -17.29 -13.69 6.44
C SER A 9 -18.06 -14.72 7.26
N ALA A 10 -17.61 -15.97 7.29
CA ALA A 10 -18.27 -17.04 8.03
C ALA A 10 -18.48 -16.69 9.53
N LEU A 11 -17.61 -15.82 10.06
CA LEU A 11 -17.69 -15.26 11.42
C LEU A 11 -18.88 -14.32 11.62
N LEU A 12 -19.16 -13.45 10.64
CA LEU A 12 -20.32 -12.55 10.67
C LEU A 12 -21.63 -13.32 10.55
N TRP A 13 -21.65 -14.40 9.77
CA TRP A 13 -22.78 -15.32 9.70
C TRP A 13 -23.05 -15.99 11.05
N ALA A 14 -22.01 -16.50 11.72
CA ALA A 14 -22.15 -17.13 13.04
C ALA A 14 -22.61 -16.12 14.12
N GLN A 15 -22.11 -14.88 14.09
CA GLN A 15 -22.52 -13.81 15.00
C GLN A 15 -23.97 -13.35 14.75
N ALA A 16 -24.37 -13.20 13.49
CA ALA A 16 -25.75 -12.86 13.13
C ALA A 16 -26.73 -13.96 13.57
N ALA A 17 -26.34 -15.23 13.50
CA ALA A 17 -27.12 -16.37 13.98
C ALA A 17 -27.37 -16.36 15.49
N GLN A 18 -26.42 -15.89 16.29
CA GLN A 18 -26.60 -15.75 17.74
C GLN A 18 -27.43 -14.52 18.12
N ALA A 19 -27.32 -13.43 17.34
CA ALA A 19 -27.97 -12.16 17.65
C ALA A 19 -29.46 -12.10 17.26
N LEU A 20 -29.93 -12.97 16.36
CA LEU A 20 -31.30 -12.94 15.82
C LEU A 20 -31.94 -14.36 15.81
N PRO A 21 -32.30 -14.90 16.99
CA PRO A 21 -32.79 -16.28 17.12
C PRO A 21 -34.14 -16.55 16.42
N ASP A 22 -34.97 -15.52 16.25
CA ASP A 22 -36.30 -15.63 15.64
C ASP A 22 -36.32 -15.26 14.14
N TRP A 23 -35.19 -14.83 13.57
CA TRP A 23 -35.10 -14.54 12.14
C TRP A 23 -34.88 -15.86 11.37
N PRO A 24 -35.58 -16.13 10.26
CA PRO A 24 -35.32 -17.31 9.44
C PRO A 24 -33.99 -17.13 8.69
N ILE A 25 -32.90 -17.34 9.42
CA ILE A 25 -31.56 -17.37 8.88
C ILE A 25 -31.49 -18.66 8.06
N PRO A 26 -31.29 -18.59 6.73
CA PRO A 26 -31.13 -19.80 5.95
C PRO A 26 -29.99 -20.62 6.54
N ALA A 27 -30.15 -21.94 6.62
CA ALA A 27 -29.12 -22.83 7.16
C ALA A 27 -27.77 -22.47 6.56
N VAL A 28 -26.73 -22.38 7.41
CA VAL A 28 -25.37 -22.10 6.96
C VAL A 28 -25.09 -23.02 5.78
N PRO A 29 -24.84 -22.47 4.57
CA PRO A 29 -24.53 -23.27 3.39
C PRO A 29 -23.52 -24.35 3.77
N ALA A 30 -23.71 -25.60 3.33
CA ALA A 30 -22.85 -26.71 3.74
C ALA A 30 -21.35 -26.38 3.60
N VAL A 31 -21.02 -25.64 2.54
CA VAL A 31 -19.70 -25.05 2.23
C VAL A 31 -19.10 -24.22 3.38
N LEU A 32 -19.92 -23.44 4.08
CA LEU A 32 -19.48 -22.60 5.19
C LEU A 32 -19.33 -23.38 6.50
N LYS A 33 -19.97 -24.56 6.65
CA LYS A 33 -19.87 -25.36 7.88
C LYS A 33 -18.49 -25.97 8.03
N SER A 34 -18.00 -26.67 7.00
CA SER A 34 -16.67 -27.27 6.96
C SER A 34 -15.56 -26.22 7.02
N GLU A 35 -15.77 -25.05 6.40
CA GLU A 35 -14.84 -23.92 6.50
C GLU A 35 -14.73 -23.37 7.92
N ILE A 36 -15.85 -23.12 8.62
CA ILE A 36 -15.84 -22.62 10.00
C ILE A 36 -15.16 -23.62 10.93
N GLU A 37 -15.48 -24.90 10.78
CA GLU A 37 -14.88 -25.99 11.55
C GLU A 37 -13.36 -26.03 11.34
N GLY A 38 -12.91 -26.01 10.08
CA GLY A 38 -11.49 -25.98 9.76
C GLY A 38 -10.73 -24.78 10.32
N ILE A 39 -11.31 -23.58 10.23
CA ILE A 39 -10.71 -22.35 10.80
C ILE A 39 -10.63 -22.43 12.33
N GLN A 40 -11.65 -22.99 12.98
CA GLN A 40 -11.66 -23.15 14.43
C GLN A 40 -10.60 -24.15 14.89
N LEU A 41 -10.51 -25.31 14.24
CA LEU A 41 -9.50 -26.33 14.51
C LEU A 41 -8.08 -25.81 14.27
N MET A 42 -7.89 -24.97 13.24
CA MET A 42 -6.63 -24.28 12.97
C MET A 42 -6.23 -23.37 14.14
N ARG A 43 -7.17 -22.62 14.73
CA ARG A 43 -6.91 -21.78 15.92
C ARG A 43 -6.63 -22.58 17.19
N GLU A 44 -7.17 -23.79 17.26
CA GLU A 44 -6.94 -24.75 18.35
C GLU A 44 -5.67 -25.59 18.13
N GLU A 45 -4.89 -25.32 17.09
CA GLU A 45 -3.67 -26.05 16.72
C GLU A 45 -3.86 -27.55 16.46
N LYS A 46 -5.08 -27.96 16.08
CA LYS A 46 -5.43 -29.34 15.73
C LYS A 46 -5.15 -29.62 14.27
N GLY A 47 -3.87 -29.79 13.94
CA GLY A 47 -3.35 -29.92 12.57
C GLY A 47 -4.13 -30.87 11.66
N PRO A 48 -4.16 -32.18 11.95
CA PRO A 48 -4.82 -33.17 11.10
C PRO A 48 -6.31 -32.89 10.89
N GLU A 49 -7.02 -32.55 11.96
CA GLU A 49 -8.46 -32.28 11.93
C GLU A 49 -8.76 -30.99 11.16
N ALA A 50 -7.95 -29.95 11.35
CA ALA A 50 -8.07 -28.69 10.61
C ALA A 50 -7.85 -28.91 9.11
N ILE A 51 -6.80 -29.65 8.73
CA ILE A 51 -6.52 -29.98 7.33
C ILE A 51 -7.69 -30.75 6.73
N ALA A 52 -8.18 -31.80 7.39
CA ALA A 52 -9.28 -32.62 6.90
C ALA A 52 -10.58 -31.81 6.71
N ALA A 53 -10.91 -30.95 7.67
CA ALA A 53 -12.09 -30.07 7.59
C ALA A 53 -11.97 -29.03 6.46
N LEU A 54 -10.78 -28.43 6.28
CA LEU A 54 -10.54 -27.48 5.20
C LEU A 54 -10.50 -28.15 3.82
N GLU A 55 -9.92 -29.35 3.69
CA GLU A 55 -9.98 -30.13 2.44
C GLU A 55 -11.42 -30.49 2.07
N GLN A 56 -12.25 -30.80 3.07
CA GLN A 56 -13.68 -31.00 2.84
C GLN A 56 -14.35 -29.70 2.38
N ALA A 57 -14.01 -28.55 2.99
CA ALA A 57 -14.51 -27.26 2.56
C ALA A 57 -14.14 -26.92 1.11
N VAL A 58 -12.93 -27.27 0.66
CA VAL A 58 -12.53 -27.13 -0.76
C VAL A 58 -13.40 -28.00 -1.66
N LYS A 59 -13.66 -29.27 -1.29
CA LYS A 59 -14.57 -30.17 -2.04
C LYS A 59 -16.00 -29.62 -2.11
N ASP A 60 -16.43 -28.94 -1.05
CA ASP A 60 -17.72 -28.28 -0.98
C ASP A 60 -17.76 -26.97 -1.80
N GLY A 61 -16.62 -26.50 -2.32
CA GLY A 61 -16.51 -25.30 -3.17
C GLY A 61 -16.05 -24.04 -2.44
N SER A 62 -15.51 -24.14 -1.23
CA SER A 62 -14.92 -23.00 -0.51
C SER A 62 -13.55 -22.66 -1.10
N ASN A 63 -13.50 -21.55 -1.85
CA ASN A 63 -12.24 -21.00 -2.31
C ASN A 63 -11.39 -20.50 -1.14
N THR A 64 -11.99 -19.87 -0.12
CA THR A 64 -11.29 -19.38 1.07
C THR A 64 -10.48 -20.48 1.77
N ALA A 65 -10.98 -21.72 1.75
CA ALA A 65 -10.28 -22.86 2.34
C ALA A 65 -8.96 -23.18 1.63
N LEU A 66 -8.83 -22.90 0.32
CA LEU A 66 -7.56 -23.05 -0.42
C LEU A 66 -6.47 -22.19 0.20
N TYR A 67 -6.77 -20.91 0.47
CA TYR A 67 -5.82 -20.00 1.11
C TYR A 67 -5.48 -20.44 2.54
N ARG A 68 -6.45 -20.94 3.30
CA ARG A 68 -6.20 -21.45 4.66
C ARG A 68 -5.30 -22.68 4.67
N LEU A 69 -5.52 -23.64 3.76
CA LEU A 69 -4.64 -24.80 3.59
C LEU A 69 -3.23 -24.36 3.20
N ALA A 70 -3.09 -23.40 2.28
CA ALA A 70 -1.81 -22.82 1.94
C ALA A 70 -1.07 -22.23 3.16
N GLN A 71 -1.79 -21.53 4.05
CA GLN A 71 -1.22 -20.98 5.28
C GLN A 71 -0.72 -22.09 6.22
N ILE A 72 -1.54 -23.13 6.46
CA ILE A 72 -1.16 -24.27 7.30
C ILE A 72 0.12 -24.92 6.77
N TYR A 73 0.21 -25.16 5.45
CA TYR A 73 1.37 -25.79 4.85
C TYR A 73 2.59 -24.86 4.72
N TYR A 74 2.41 -23.53 4.84
CA TYR A 74 3.51 -22.58 4.82
C TYR A 74 4.13 -22.39 6.21
N GLU A 75 3.29 -22.06 7.20
CA GLU A 75 3.74 -21.73 8.56
C GLU A 75 3.93 -23.00 9.40
N GLY A 76 3.19 -24.07 9.08
CA GLY A 76 3.00 -25.22 9.94
C GLY A 76 2.12 -24.88 11.15
N LEU A 77 1.25 -25.81 11.57
CA LEU A 77 0.65 -25.76 12.92
C LEU A 77 1.67 -26.31 13.92
N GLY A 78 2.64 -25.48 14.30
CA GLY A 78 3.76 -25.85 15.18
C GLY A 78 4.89 -26.63 14.49
N GLU A 79 5.41 -26.13 13.37
CA GLU A 79 6.46 -26.69 12.48
C GLU A 79 6.22 -28.13 11.94
N GLN A 80 5.30 -28.91 12.51
CA GLN A 80 5.05 -30.31 12.17
C GLN A 80 4.40 -30.50 10.79
N TRP A 81 3.74 -29.47 10.27
CA TRP A 81 2.90 -29.55 9.06
C TRP A 81 3.36 -28.62 7.94
N ALA A 82 4.56 -28.06 8.07
CA ALA A 82 5.12 -27.20 7.04
C ALA A 82 5.53 -28.07 5.84
N GLU A 83 4.80 -27.94 4.73
CA GLU A 83 5.09 -28.63 3.47
C GLU A 83 5.00 -27.61 2.34
N ARG A 84 6.14 -26.99 2.02
CA ARG A 84 6.21 -25.88 1.08
C ARG A 84 5.58 -26.18 -0.29
N ASP A 85 5.83 -27.35 -0.86
CA ASP A 85 5.28 -27.75 -2.16
C ASP A 85 3.75 -27.92 -2.13
N LYS A 86 3.17 -28.28 -0.99
CA LYS A 86 1.71 -28.28 -0.83
C LYS A 86 1.18 -26.86 -0.72
N SER A 87 1.85 -25.99 0.05
CA SER A 87 1.48 -24.59 0.15
C SER A 87 1.44 -23.91 -1.22
N ILE A 88 2.49 -24.07 -2.02
CA ILE A 88 2.60 -23.51 -3.38
C ILE A 88 1.44 -23.99 -4.27
N ARG A 89 1.08 -25.28 -4.22
CA ARG A 89 -0.05 -25.82 -4.98
C ARG A 89 -1.38 -25.20 -4.57
N TYR A 90 -1.67 -25.14 -3.27
CA TYR A 90 -2.89 -24.52 -2.77
C TYR A 90 -2.97 -23.02 -3.07
N LEU A 91 -1.83 -22.32 -3.08
CA LEU A 91 -1.75 -20.91 -3.49
C LEU A 91 -2.07 -20.74 -4.98
N GLN A 92 -1.55 -21.61 -5.85
CA GLN A 92 -1.87 -21.59 -7.28
C GLN A 92 -3.36 -21.81 -7.53
N ASP A 93 -3.97 -22.78 -6.85
CA ASP A 93 -5.41 -23.02 -6.93
C ASP A 93 -6.22 -21.82 -6.41
N ALA A 94 -5.77 -21.19 -5.32
CA ALA A 94 -6.40 -19.99 -4.78
C ALA A 94 -6.30 -18.79 -5.74
N ILE A 95 -5.15 -18.62 -6.42
CA ILE A 95 -4.93 -17.59 -7.46
C ILE A 95 -5.86 -17.82 -8.66
N ASN A 96 -6.00 -19.07 -9.12
CA ASN A 96 -6.92 -19.44 -10.21
C ASN A 96 -8.39 -19.15 -9.85
N ASN A 97 -8.69 -19.14 -8.54
CA ASN A 97 -9.98 -18.76 -7.98
C ASN A 97 -10.09 -17.27 -7.59
N ASN A 98 -9.20 -16.42 -8.13
CA ASN A 98 -9.17 -14.97 -7.95
C ASN A 98 -8.98 -14.49 -6.50
N GLN A 99 -8.33 -15.28 -5.63
CA GLN A 99 -7.96 -14.82 -4.30
C GLN A 99 -6.71 -13.95 -4.36
N VAL A 100 -6.84 -12.70 -3.93
CA VAL A 100 -5.79 -11.68 -4.03
C VAL A 100 -4.67 -11.97 -3.03
N GLU A 101 -5.03 -12.41 -1.83
CA GLU A 101 -4.11 -12.76 -0.75
C GLU A 101 -3.17 -13.90 -1.17
N ALA A 102 -3.66 -14.84 -1.97
CA ALA A 102 -2.87 -15.92 -2.51
C ALA A 102 -1.78 -15.44 -3.47
N MET A 103 -2.04 -14.40 -4.29
CA MET A 103 -1.01 -13.80 -5.16
C MET A 103 0.13 -13.21 -4.33
N PHE A 104 -0.22 -12.47 -3.27
CA PHE A 104 0.75 -11.85 -2.37
C PHE A 104 1.59 -12.91 -1.64
N VAL A 105 0.94 -13.93 -1.07
CA VAL A 105 1.65 -14.99 -0.34
C VAL A 105 2.48 -15.86 -1.30
N TYR A 106 1.97 -16.23 -2.47
CA TYR A 106 2.73 -17.00 -3.47
C TYR A 106 4.06 -16.32 -3.83
N ALA A 107 4.02 -15.01 -4.04
CA ALA A 107 5.21 -14.23 -4.34
C ALA A 107 6.24 -14.20 -3.18
N LEU A 108 5.81 -14.41 -1.94
CA LEU A 108 6.68 -14.48 -0.76
C LEU A 108 7.21 -15.89 -0.48
N VAL A 109 6.41 -16.92 -0.77
CA VAL A 109 6.79 -18.32 -0.51
C VAL A 109 7.75 -18.86 -1.55
N GLY A 110 7.75 -18.32 -2.78
CA GLY A 110 8.62 -18.73 -3.90
C GLY A 110 10.12 -18.72 -3.59
N ASP A 111 10.93 -19.41 -4.41
CA ASP A 111 12.37 -19.62 -4.13
C ASP A 111 13.15 -18.31 -4.21
N ASN A 112 12.70 -17.42 -5.07
CA ASN A 112 13.28 -16.11 -5.24
C ASN A 112 12.16 -15.06 -5.36
N PRO A 113 11.89 -14.29 -4.29
CA PRO A 113 10.84 -13.26 -4.34
C PRO A 113 11.26 -12.05 -5.20
N SER A 114 12.49 -12.05 -5.73
CA SER A 114 12.94 -11.13 -6.77
C SER A 114 12.62 -11.61 -8.19
N ASP A 115 12.04 -12.81 -8.37
CA ASP A 115 11.63 -13.30 -9.69
C ASP A 115 10.57 -12.39 -10.32
N GLU A 116 10.62 -12.24 -11.64
CA GLU A 116 9.68 -11.37 -12.36
C GLU A 116 8.22 -11.78 -12.14
N ASP A 117 7.94 -13.08 -12.06
CA ASP A 117 6.59 -13.56 -11.77
C ASP A 117 6.14 -13.21 -10.35
N ALA A 118 7.03 -13.29 -9.35
CA ALA A 118 6.73 -12.87 -7.99
C ALA A 118 6.39 -11.36 -7.94
N ILE A 119 7.20 -10.53 -8.62
CA ILE A 119 6.96 -9.09 -8.73
C ILE A 119 5.63 -8.80 -9.44
N ARG A 120 5.31 -9.53 -10.52
CA ARG A 120 4.03 -9.40 -11.24
C ARG A 120 2.83 -9.74 -10.35
N TYR A 121 2.92 -10.80 -9.55
CA TYR A 121 1.86 -11.15 -8.60
C TYR A 121 1.70 -10.07 -7.51
N MET A 122 2.80 -9.51 -7.00
CA MET A 122 2.75 -8.41 -6.04
C MET A 122 2.15 -7.12 -6.66
N ASP A 123 2.49 -6.79 -7.90
CA ASP A 123 1.92 -5.63 -8.60
C ASP A 123 0.39 -5.78 -8.79
N ARG A 124 -0.05 -6.99 -9.17
CA ARG A 124 -1.47 -7.29 -9.27
C ARG A 124 -2.16 -7.24 -7.91
N ALA A 125 -1.55 -7.80 -6.87
CA ALA A 125 -2.08 -7.76 -5.51
C ALA A 125 -2.21 -6.32 -4.99
N ALA A 126 -1.23 -5.45 -5.27
CA ALA A 126 -1.30 -4.03 -4.93
C ALA A 126 -2.53 -3.37 -5.57
N THR A 127 -2.69 -3.55 -6.89
CA THR A 127 -3.82 -3.02 -7.67
C THR A 127 -5.18 -3.53 -7.17
N LEU A 128 -5.22 -4.74 -6.59
CA LEU A 128 -6.44 -5.37 -6.08
C LEU A 128 -6.67 -5.14 -4.58
N GLY A 129 -6.06 -4.10 -4.00
CA GLY A 129 -6.34 -3.65 -2.63
C GLY A 129 -5.31 -4.05 -1.57
N MET A 130 -4.24 -4.74 -1.94
CA MET A 130 -3.13 -5.07 -1.02
C MET A 130 -1.95 -4.09 -1.10
N ALA A 131 -2.16 -2.89 -1.64
CA ALA A 131 -1.09 -1.91 -1.85
C ALA A 131 -0.30 -1.58 -0.56
N ALA A 132 -0.99 -1.52 0.59
CA ALA A 132 -0.34 -1.32 1.90
C ALA A 132 0.61 -2.48 2.27
N ASN A 133 0.24 -3.72 1.96
CA ASN A 133 1.04 -4.90 2.27
C ASN A 133 2.27 -4.96 1.34
N VAL A 134 2.06 -4.72 0.05
CA VAL A 134 3.13 -4.65 -0.95
C VAL A 134 4.12 -3.53 -0.62
N PHE A 135 3.64 -2.37 -0.17
CA PHE A 135 4.51 -1.28 0.30
C PHE A 135 5.40 -1.70 1.47
N LYS A 136 4.86 -2.41 2.47
CA LYS A 136 5.64 -2.91 3.61
C LYS A 136 6.76 -3.86 3.16
N ILE A 137 6.46 -4.76 2.22
CA ILE A 137 7.48 -5.63 1.63
C ILE A 137 8.52 -4.81 0.86
N GLY A 138 8.09 -3.80 0.11
CA GLY A 138 8.98 -2.87 -0.59
C GLY A 138 9.96 -2.17 0.36
N LEU A 139 9.48 -1.61 1.47
CA LEU A 139 10.34 -0.99 2.48
C LEU A 139 11.32 -1.99 3.10
N LYS A 140 10.82 -3.18 3.48
CA LYS A 140 11.65 -4.25 4.03
C LYS A 140 12.78 -4.63 3.06
N SER A 141 12.43 -4.75 1.78
CA SER A 141 13.36 -5.08 0.68
C SER A 141 14.44 -4.03 0.46
N MET A 142 14.16 -2.77 0.79
CA MET A 142 15.14 -1.69 0.70
C MET A 142 16.11 -1.66 1.89
N THR A 143 15.72 -2.21 3.04
CA THR A 143 16.54 -2.23 4.26
C THR A 143 17.32 -3.51 4.47
N GLU A 144 16.82 -4.63 3.95
CA GLU A 144 17.41 -5.97 4.15
C GLU A 144 18.30 -6.37 2.97
N LYS A 145 19.41 -7.06 3.25
CA LYS A 145 20.39 -7.46 2.21
C LYS A 145 19.97 -8.70 1.40
N GLN A 146 19.05 -9.52 1.90
CA GLN A 146 18.52 -10.74 1.28
C GLN A 146 17.17 -11.09 1.91
N PRO A 147 16.20 -11.73 1.20
CA PRO A 147 16.27 -12.25 -0.18
C PRO A 147 15.89 -11.22 -1.26
N PHE A 148 15.63 -9.97 -0.87
CA PHE A 148 15.25 -8.90 -1.78
C PHE A 148 16.42 -7.95 -2.06
N SER A 149 16.41 -7.30 -3.22
CA SER A 149 17.30 -6.19 -3.54
C SER A 149 16.60 -4.84 -3.38
N MET A 150 17.38 -3.79 -3.15
CA MET A 150 16.88 -2.41 -3.15
C MET A 150 16.07 -2.09 -4.43
N ALA A 151 16.54 -2.56 -5.60
CA ALA A 151 15.83 -2.37 -6.87
C ALA A 151 14.43 -3.03 -6.89
N VAL A 152 14.29 -4.22 -6.32
CA VAL A 152 12.98 -4.88 -6.15
C VAL A 152 12.12 -4.08 -5.18
N GLY A 153 12.71 -3.62 -4.07
CA GLY A 153 12.02 -2.78 -3.10
C GLY A 153 11.42 -1.53 -3.75
N VAL A 154 12.18 -0.82 -4.59
CA VAL A 154 11.68 0.33 -5.35
C VAL A 154 10.51 -0.06 -6.25
N LYS A 155 10.60 -1.15 -7.02
CA LYS A 155 9.50 -1.62 -7.88
C LYS A 155 8.22 -1.88 -7.08
N LEU A 156 8.33 -2.48 -5.89
CA LEU A 156 7.17 -2.77 -5.04
C LEU A 156 6.56 -1.48 -4.44
N VAL A 157 7.39 -0.53 -4.02
CA VAL A 157 6.91 0.80 -3.59
C VAL A 157 6.21 1.52 -4.75
N GLU A 158 6.75 1.42 -5.97
CA GLU A 158 6.09 1.96 -7.18
C GLU A 158 4.73 1.31 -7.45
N SER A 159 4.64 -0.02 -7.35
CA SER A 159 3.37 -0.74 -7.48
C SER A 159 2.33 -0.24 -6.47
N ALA A 160 2.72 -0.08 -5.21
CA ALA A 160 1.84 0.46 -4.18
C ALA A 160 1.39 1.90 -4.48
N ALA A 161 2.31 2.77 -4.89
CA ALA A 161 1.99 4.16 -5.23
C ALA A 161 1.10 4.27 -6.49
N ARG A 162 1.32 3.43 -7.50
CA ARG A 162 0.44 3.34 -8.69
C ARG A 162 -0.96 2.85 -8.35
N ALA A 163 -1.07 1.94 -7.39
CA ALA A 163 -2.34 1.46 -6.86
C ALA A 163 -3.07 2.48 -5.96
N GLY A 164 -2.52 3.68 -5.76
CA GLY A 164 -3.14 4.74 -4.97
C GLY A 164 -2.85 4.68 -3.47
N PHE A 165 -1.81 3.94 -3.05
CA PHE A 165 -1.39 3.96 -1.66
C PHE A 165 -0.51 5.18 -1.38
N ASP A 166 -1.16 6.24 -0.90
CA ASP A 166 -0.53 7.55 -0.70
C ASP A 166 0.79 7.54 0.11
N PRO A 167 0.97 6.73 1.17
CA PRO A 167 2.23 6.68 1.90
C PRO A 167 3.45 6.27 1.07
N ALA A 168 3.25 5.61 -0.08
CA ALA A 168 4.34 5.20 -0.97
C ALA A 168 4.89 6.35 -1.83
N MET A 169 4.05 7.35 -2.14
CA MET A 169 4.39 8.48 -3.01
C MET A 169 5.56 9.35 -2.49
N PRO A 170 5.60 9.79 -1.20
CA PRO A 170 6.74 10.56 -0.69
C PRO A 170 8.04 9.76 -0.68
N VAL A 171 7.97 8.44 -0.52
CA VAL A 171 9.14 7.54 -0.52
C VAL A 171 9.77 7.52 -1.91
N LEU A 172 8.98 7.29 -2.97
CA LEU A 172 9.46 7.33 -4.36
C LEU A 172 10.01 8.70 -4.74
N GLY A 173 9.31 9.75 -4.30
CA GLY A 173 9.76 11.12 -4.49
C GLY A 173 11.20 11.32 -4.05
N ARG A 174 11.52 10.98 -2.80
CA ARG A 174 12.88 11.10 -2.26
C ARG A 174 13.88 10.15 -2.91
N LEU A 175 13.48 8.91 -3.18
CA LEU A 175 14.34 7.94 -3.85
C LEU A 175 14.83 8.45 -5.21
N TYR A 176 13.94 9.07 -5.99
CA TYR A 176 14.28 9.61 -7.29
C TYR A 176 15.00 10.97 -7.21
N ILE A 177 14.88 11.71 -6.10
CA ILE A 177 15.74 12.88 -5.84
C ILE A 177 17.18 12.43 -5.72
N ASP A 178 17.47 11.53 -4.79
CA ASP A 178 18.85 11.20 -4.44
C ASP A 178 19.45 10.23 -5.47
N GLY A 179 18.65 9.28 -5.96
CA GLY A 179 19.16 8.11 -6.67
C GLY A 179 20.03 7.23 -5.76
N ASP A 180 20.36 6.05 -6.25
CA ASP A 180 21.35 5.16 -5.67
C ASP A 180 22.03 4.36 -6.79
N GLU A 181 23.11 4.92 -7.34
CA GLU A 181 23.84 4.31 -8.45
C GLU A 181 24.42 2.94 -8.09
N PHE A 182 24.82 2.73 -6.83
CA PHE A 182 25.34 1.44 -6.34
C PHE A 182 24.27 0.34 -6.35
N GLN A 183 23.01 0.71 -6.23
CA GLN A 183 21.85 -0.18 -6.29
C GLN A 183 21.14 -0.14 -7.66
N GLY A 184 21.71 0.56 -8.65
CA GLY A 184 21.16 0.67 -10.01
C GLY A 184 19.90 1.52 -10.11
N ILE A 185 19.70 2.46 -9.17
CA ILE A 185 18.56 3.37 -9.15
C ILE A 185 19.05 4.74 -9.63
N PRO A 186 18.87 5.11 -10.90
CA PRO A 186 19.27 6.42 -11.36
C PRO A 186 18.42 7.50 -10.69
N ALA A 187 19.05 8.62 -10.31
CA ALA A 187 18.30 9.82 -9.95
C ALA A 187 17.46 10.27 -11.16
N ASP A 188 16.19 10.59 -10.93
CA ASP A 188 15.23 10.94 -11.97
C ASP A 188 14.37 12.09 -11.46
N LYS A 189 14.79 13.32 -11.77
CA LYS A 189 14.19 14.54 -11.21
C LYS A 189 12.74 14.71 -11.65
N GLU A 190 12.39 14.28 -12.86
CA GLU A 190 11.03 14.34 -13.37
C GLU A 190 10.12 13.35 -12.62
N LYS A 191 10.56 12.10 -12.43
CA LYS A 191 9.79 11.12 -11.62
C LYS A 191 9.66 11.56 -10.18
N ALA A 192 10.72 12.08 -9.57
CA ALA A 192 10.70 12.61 -8.22
C ALA A 192 9.60 13.67 -8.08
N GLU A 193 9.57 14.63 -9.02
CA GLU A 193 8.56 15.67 -9.04
C GLU A 193 7.14 15.12 -9.21
N ILE A 194 6.92 14.17 -10.13
CA ILE A 194 5.60 13.56 -10.35
C ILE A 194 5.08 12.93 -9.05
N TRP A 195 5.90 12.13 -8.38
CA TRP A 195 5.49 11.43 -7.16
C TRP A 195 5.30 12.37 -5.98
N LEU A 196 6.17 13.35 -5.78
CA LEU A 196 6.01 14.33 -4.71
C LEU A 196 4.79 15.23 -4.94
N ASN A 197 4.50 15.63 -6.18
CA ASN A 197 3.28 16.37 -6.50
C ASN A 197 2.02 15.56 -6.14
N ARG A 198 2.02 14.25 -6.40
CA ARG A 198 0.92 13.36 -6.00
C ARG A 198 0.83 13.26 -4.48
N ALA A 199 1.97 13.11 -3.79
CA ALA A 199 2.02 13.06 -2.33
C ALA A 199 1.42 14.34 -1.69
N VAL A 200 1.75 15.53 -2.20
CA VAL A 200 1.15 16.78 -1.69
C VAL A 200 -0.35 16.82 -1.94
N ARG A 201 -0.82 16.40 -3.13
CA ARG A 201 -2.26 16.32 -3.41
C ARG A 201 -2.98 15.35 -2.48
N ALA A 202 -2.30 14.31 -2.02
CA ALA A 202 -2.78 13.35 -1.03
C ALA A 202 -2.60 13.81 0.43
N GLY A 203 -2.14 15.05 0.67
CA GLY A 203 -2.02 15.63 2.02
C GLY A 203 -0.67 15.44 2.71
N TYR A 204 0.34 14.87 2.04
CA TYR A 204 1.69 14.71 2.59
C TYR A 204 2.47 16.03 2.51
N VAL A 205 2.24 16.90 3.49
CA VAL A 205 2.83 18.25 3.55
C VAL A 205 4.36 18.22 3.55
N GLY A 206 4.99 17.20 4.16
CA GLY A 206 6.45 17.03 4.15
C GLY A 206 7.06 16.94 2.74
N SER A 207 6.30 16.45 1.76
CA SER A 207 6.73 16.40 0.36
C SER A 207 6.86 17.77 -0.30
N ILE A 208 6.29 18.83 0.29
CA ILE A 208 6.50 20.18 -0.19
C ILE A 208 7.96 20.60 0.02
N SER A 209 8.57 20.21 1.15
CA SER A 209 9.99 20.45 1.44
C SER A 209 10.87 19.77 0.39
N ASP A 210 10.54 18.51 0.08
CA ASP A 210 11.26 17.70 -0.89
C ASP A 210 11.15 18.32 -2.31
N LEU A 211 9.96 18.80 -2.70
CA LEU A 211 9.74 19.52 -3.98
C LEU A 211 10.52 20.84 -4.04
N LEU A 212 10.51 21.60 -2.94
CA LEU A 212 11.22 22.88 -2.89
C LEU A 212 12.72 22.66 -3.04
N LYS A 213 13.29 21.70 -2.30
CA LYS A 213 14.69 21.31 -2.42
C LYS A 213 15.03 20.89 -3.85
N LEU A 214 14.25 19.95 -4.40
CA LEU A 214 14.42 19.46 -5.77
C LEU A 214 14.46 20.59 -6.80
N ARG A 215 13.55 21.57 -6.70
CA ARG A 215 13.44 22.67 -7.66
C ARG A 215 14.52 23.73 -7.48
N LEU A 216 14.96 23.99 -6.24
CA LEU A 216 16.04 24.93 -5.96
C LEU A 216 17.40 24.42 -6.39
N ASP A 217 17.63 23.12 -6.21
CA ASP A 217 18.89 22.48 -6.60
C ASP A 217 18.98 22.29 -8.13
N ASN A 218 17.88 22.47 -8.87
CA ASN A 218 17.80 22.27 -10.33
C ASN A 218 17.15 23.48 -11.04
N PRO A 219 17.75 24.68 -10.96
CA PRO A 219 17.13 25.92 -11.46
C PRO A 219 16.93 25.95 -12.98
N ASP A 220 17.77 25.24 -13.73
CA ASP A 220 17.69 25.16 -15.19
C ASP A 220 16.54 24.26 -15.66
N VAL A 221 16.15 23.28 -14.85
CA VAL A 221 15.02 22.38 -15.10
C VAL A 221 13.70 23.04 -14.70
N TYR A 222 13.71 23.89 -13.66
CA TYR A 222 12.52 24.53 -13.10
C TYR A 222 12.62 26.07 -13.04
N PRO A 223 12.79 26.77 -14.17
CA PRO A 223 13.09 28.20 -14.19
C PRO A 223 11.95 29.08 -13.63
N GLU A 224 10.68 28.70 -13.82
CA GLU A 224 9.52 29.54 -13.48
C GLU A 224 8.66 29.01 -12.31
N GLU A 225 8.67 27.70 -12.01
CA GLU A 225 7.73 27.13 -11.03
C GLU A 225 8.22 27.06 -9.57
N LYS A 226 9.48 27.41 -9.28
CA LYS A 226 10.03 27.41 -7.90
C LYS A 226 9.24 28.33 -6.96
N TYR A 227 8.64 29.38 -7.50
CA TYR A 227 7.88 30.39 -6.78
C TYR A 227 6.44 29.94 -6.41
N LYS A 228 5.88 29.00 -7.17
CA LYS A 228 4.51 28.49 -6.98
C LYS A 228 4.38 27.61 -5.73
N TRP A 229 5.37 26.78 -5.44
CA TRP A 229 5.33 25.95 -4.23
C TRP A 229 5.69 26.71 -2.96
N LEU A 230 6.51 27.76 -3.11
CA LEU A 230 6.82 28.76 -2.08
C LEU A 230 5.57 29.37 -1.46
N TYR A 231 4.65 29.81 -2.33
CA TYR A 231 3.39 30.38 -1.89
C TYR A 231 2.43 29.31 -1.38
N LEU A 232 2.49 28.06 -1.85
CA LEU A 232 1.64 26.98 -1.33
C LEU A 232 1.99 26.69 0.13
N CYS A 233 3.29 26.61 0.47
CA CYS A 233 3.75 26.54 1.87
C CYS A 233 3.18 27.68 2.71
N ARG A 234 3.25 28.91 2.20
CA ARG A 234 2.85 30.13 2.92
C ARG A 234 1.34 30.29 3.04
N ALA A 235 0.59 30.01 1.97
CA ALA A 235 -0.85 30.18 1.86
C ALA A 235 -1.63 29.08 2.57
N LEU A 236 -1.10 27.85 2.61
CA LEU A 236 -1.64 26.82 3.49
C LEU A 236 -1.51 27.19 4.96
N LYS A 237 -0.75 28.25 5.32
CA LYS A 237 -0.35 28.61 6.69
C LYS A 237 -0.18 27.33 7.50
N CYS A 238 0.53 26.33 6.96
CA CYS A 238 0.36 24.94 7.42
C CYS A 238 0.34 24.96 8.94
N SER A 239 -0.81 24.70 9.56
CA SER A 239 -0.91 24.60 11.02
C SER A 239 0.09 23.54 11.50
N TYR A 240 0.37 22.58 10.62
CA TYR A 240 1.46 21.63 10.69
C TYR A 240 2.89 22.20 10.71
N LEU A 241 3.21 23.35 10.09
CA LEU A 241 4.52 24.03 10.22
C LEU A 241 4.69 24.65 11.61
N THR A 242 3.59 25.10 12.21
CA THR A 242 3.59 25.57 13.61
C THR A 242 3.56 24.41 14.62
N GLU A 243 3.10 23.22 14.22
CA GLU A 243 3.05 21.98 15.03
C GLU A 243 4.28 21.06 14.83
N ASN A 244 5.08 21.22 13.77
CA ASN A 244 6.34 20.51 13.51
C ASN A 244 7.51 21.50 13.29
N PRO A 245 8.26 21.86 14.36
CA PRO A 245 9.29 22.90 14.36
C PRO A 245 10.46 22.67 13.38
N ASP A 246 10.80 21.39 13.13
CA ASP A 246 11.94 21.00 12.28
C ASP A 246 11.75 21.43 10.81
N ILE A 247 10.50 21.56 10.36
CA ILE A 247 10.16 21.95 9.00
C ILE A 247 10.20 23.49 8.87
N GLY A 248 9.70 24.20 9.89
CA GLY A 248 9.72 25.66 9.95
C GLY A 248 11.13 26.26 9.94
N GLN A 249 12.09 25.62 10.63
CA GLN A 249 13.50 26.06 10.65
C GLN A 249 14.18 25.93 9.28
N ASN A 250 13.87 24.89 8.52
CA ASN A 250 14.53 24.60 7.25
C ASN A 250 13.91 25.34 6.06
N ILE A 251 12.59 25.49 6.05
CA ILE A 251 11.87 26.06 4.89
C ILE A 251 11.85 27.59 4.94
N LEU A 252 11.54 28.20 6.09
CA LEU A 252 11.26 29.63 6.19
C LEU A 252 12.41 30.53 5.68
N PRO A 253 13.70 30.24 5.94
CA PRO A 253 14.81 31.03 5.41
C PRO A 253 14.94 30.94 3.88
N MET A 254 14.64 29.78 3.28
CA MET A 254 14.62 29.61 1.84
C MET A 254 13.48 30.42 1.21
N LEU A 255 12.29 30.42 1.83
CA LEU A 255 11.14 31.23 1.38
C LEU A 255 11.47 32.72 1.30
N VAL A 256 12.12 33.26 2.33
CA VAL A 256 12.48 34.70 2.39
C VAL A 256 13.47 35.08 1.29
N LYS A 257 14.50 34.26 1.06
CA LYS A 257 15.50 34.51 -0.01
C LYS A 257 14.87 34.50 -1.41
N LEU A 258 13.87 33.66 -1.63
CA LEU A 258 13.19 33.53 -2.93
C LEU A 258 12.18 34.66 -3.18
N GLU A 259 11.43 35.12 -2.17
CA GLU A 259 10.51 36.26 -2.29
C GLU A 259 11.26 37.55 -2.69
N GLN A 260 12.48 37.73 -2.21
CA GLN A 260 13.34 38.87 -2.55
C GLN A 260 13.78 38.88 -4.02
N GLN A 261 13.64 37.76 -4.73
CA GLN A 261 14.05 37.60 -6.13
C GLN A 261 12.87 37.64 -7.12
N MET A 262 11.63 37.83 -6.66
CA MET A 262 10.42 37.81 -7.50
C MET A 262 9.97 39.19 -7.97
N THR A 263 9.33 39.23 -9.14
CA THR A 263 8.57 40.41 -9.58
C THR A 263 7.16 40.46 -8.96
N PRO A 264 6.57 41.66 -8.78
CA PRO A 264 5.24 41.82 -8.20
C PRO A 264 4.12 41.06 -8.94
N ASP A 265 4.19 40.97 -10.27
CA ASP A 265 3.16 40.30 -11.10
C ASP A 265 3.19 38.78 -10.94
N MET A 266 4.39 38.19 -10.88
CA MET A 266 4.57 36.77 -10.58
C MET A 266 3.99 36.43 -9.20
N LEU A 267 4.15 37.34 -8.23
CA LEU A 267 3.62 37.19 -6.87
C LEU A 267 2.08 37.20 -6.85
N ALA A 268 1.45 38.01 -7.70
CA ALA A 268 -0.02 38.14 -7.76
C ALA A 268 -0.68 36.92 -8.41
N GLN A 269 -0.17 36.46 -9.54
CA GLN A 269 -0.73 35.31 -10.27
C GLN A 269 -0.60 34.00 -9.47
N THR A 270 0.54 33.83 -8.81
CA THR A 270 0.84 32.68 -7.95
C THR A 270 -0.16 32.55 -6.78
N LYS A 271 -0.53 33.65 -6.13
CA LYS A 271 -1.51 33.66 -5.01
C LYS A 271 -2.87 33.05 -5.37
N VAL A 272 -3.38 33.32 -6.57
CA VAL A 272 -4.74 32.95 -6.96
C VAL A 272 -4.86 31.43 -7.12
N GLU A 273 -3.95 30.82 -7.87
CA GLU A 273 -3.96 29.38 -8.12
C GLU A 273 -3.77 28.57 -6.83
N ILE A 274 -2.92 29.05 -5.94
CA ILE A 274 -2.56 28.36 -4.71
C ILE A 274 -3.69 28.38 -3.68
N ASN A 275 -4.41 29.49 -3.55
CA ASN A 275 -5.61 29.54 -2.73
C ASN A 275 -6.68 28.56 -3.21
N SER A 276 -6.74 28.28 -4.52
CA SER A 276 -7.63 27.26 -5.08
C SER A 276 -7.20 25.84 -4.73
N LEU A 277 -5.89 25.55 -4.76
CA LEU A 277 -5.32 24.24 -4.43
C LEU A 277 -5.43 23.96 -2.92
N ALA A 278 -5.12 24.95 -2.08
CA ALA A 278 -5.23 24.87 -0.64
C ALA A 278 -6.64 24.48 -0.17
N LYS A 279 -7.67 25.08 -0.77
CA LYS A 279 -9.07 24.72 -0.51
C LYS A 279 -9.41 23.28 -0.91
N ARG A 280 -8.81 22.74 -1.97
CA ARG A 280 -9.01 21.34 -2.38
C ARG A 280 -8.38 20.37 -1.39
N ILE A 281 -7.16 20.65 -0.94
CA ILE A 281 -6.45 19.84 0.06
C ILE A 281 -7.23 19.83 1.39
N GLN A 282 -7.67 21.00 1.87
CA GLN A 282 -8.45 21.09 3.11
C GLN A 282 -9.79 20.33 3.03
N ARG A 283 -10.46 20.33 1.88
CA ARG A 283 -11.68 19.53 1.66
C ARG A 283 -11.41 18.03 1.66
N SER A 284 -10.30 17.60 1.07
CA SER A 284 -9.88 16.20 1.06
C SER A 284 -9.62 15.69 2.49
N ASN A 285 -8.92 16.47 3.31
CA ASN A 285 -8.63 16.11 4.70
C ASN A 285 -9.87 16.11 5.61
N ALA A 286 -10.93 16.85 5.27
CA ALA A 286 -12.17 16.86 6.04
C ALA A 286 -13.13 15.70 5.68
N GLN A 287 -12.82 14.94 4.63
CA GLN A 287 -13.62 13.82 4.13
C GLN A 287 -13.01 12.44 4.47
N GLN A 288 -11.80 12.42 5.05
CA GLN A 288 -11.14 11.24 5.61
C GLN A 288 -11.38 11.18 7.12
#